data_AF-A0A7T8KJ76-F1
#
_entry.id   AF-A0A7T8KJ76-F1
#
_cell.length_a   1.000
_cell.length_b   1.000
_cell.length_c   1.000
_cell.angle_alpha   90.00
_cell.angle_beta   90.00
_cell.angle_gamma   90.00
#
_symmetry.space_group_name_H-M   'P 1'
#
loop_
_entity.id
_entity.type
_entity.pdbx_description
1 polymer ?
#
loop_
_entity_poly.entity_id
_entity_poly.type
_entity_poly.pdbx_seq_one_letter_code
_entity_poly.pdbx_strand_id
1 'polypeptide(L)'
;CGKTNLAMLQSTLPGYDVTCVGDDIAWLRFDDNGTLRAINPENGFFGVAPGTSMDSNPMAMRSVQKNTLFTNVALTNDGGEAPSNLIDWKGQDWTPGCGRPAAHPNSRFCAPARNCPIVDPDWESPDGVPVEAILFGGRRPEGVPLVIESFDWKHGVFLGAALKSESTAAAEHKGKAIMHDPFSMRPFFGYNFGHYLKHWLSFYDKPNTKLPRIFMVNWFRKSSQNGGFLWPGFGENIRVIDWILRRIDNKAQGVSSPIGIIPNDKDINLSGLQPVDMDELFSIPKQFWMDE
;
A
#
# COMPACT_ATOMS: atom_id res chain seq x y z
N CYS A 1 -5.51 0.18 1.50
CA CYS A 1 -5.09 -1.23 1.44
C CYS A 1 -3.58 -1.39 1.73
N GLY A 2 -3.13 -1.11 2.97
CA GLY A 2 -1.73 -1.34 3.38
C GLY A 2 -0.74 -0.18 3.15
N LYS A 3 -1.22 1.07 2.94
CA LYS A 3 -0.35 2.24 2.69
C LYS A 3 0.62 2.50 3.86
N THR A 4 0.10 2.61 5.09
CA THR A 4 0.91 2.79 6.30
C THR A 4 1.96 1.69 6.50
N ASN A 5 1.64 0.43 6.19
CA ASN A 5 2.62 -0.66 6.28
C ASN A 5 3.74 -0.54 5.24
N LEU A 6 3.43 -0.04 4.04
CA LEU A 6 4.43 0.13 2.98
C LEU A 6 5.28 1.40 3.21
N ALA A 7 4.65 2.51 3.58
CA ALA A 7 5.32 3.78 3.85
C ALA A 7 6.28 3.69 5.05
N MET A 8 6.02 2.78 5.99
CA MET A 8 6.86 2.53 7.16
C MET A 8 7.46 1.12 7.16
N LEU A 9 7.72 0.58 5.97
CA LEU A 9 8.18 -0.80 5.81
C LEU A 9 9.54 -1.01 6.49
N GLN A 10 9.66 -2.09 7.27
CA GLN A 10 10.96 -2.59 7.69
C GLN A 10 11.42 -3.66 6.69
N SER A 11 12.54 -3.40 6.01
CA SER A 11 13.09 -4.33 5.03
C SER A 11 13.49 -5.66 5.68
N THR A 12 13.10 -6.76 5.05
CA THR A 12 13.62 -8.10 5.33
C THR A 12 14.88 -8.41 4.51
N LEU A 13 15.17 -7.61 3.47
CA LEU A 13 16.38 -7.72 2.68
C LEU A 13 17.50 -6.82 3.25
N PRO A 14 18.74 -7.34 3.41
CA PRO A 14 19.87 -6.51 3.81
C PRO A 14 20.22 -5.51 2.71
N GLY A 15 20.69 -4.32 3.10
CA GLY A 15 21.15 -3.28 2.18
C GLY A 15 20.05 -2.36 1.63
N TYR A 16 18.81 -2.52 2.07
CA TYR A 16 17.71 -1.60 1.76
C TYR A 16 17.28 -0.86 3.02
N ASP A 17 17.33 0.47 2.94
CA ASP A 17 16.72 1.36 3.91
C ASP A 17 15.44 1.95 3.31
N VAL A 18 14.42 2.11 4.14
CA VAL A 18 13.15 2.74 3.77
C VAL A 18 12.91 3.87 4.75
N THR A 19 12.56 5.05 4.21
CA THR A 19 12.19 6.24 4.97
C THR A 19 10.77 6.68 4.60
N CYS A 20 10.10 7.34 5.55
CA CYS A 20 8.69 7.69 5.45
C CYS A 20 8.51 9.21 5.33
N VAL A 21 8.01 9.67 4.19
CA VAL A 21 7.59 11.07 3.97
C VAL A 21 6.14 11.29 4.44
N GLY A 22 5.25 10.35 4.10
CA GLY A 22 3.83 10.37 4.46
C GLY A 22 3.15 9.04 4.14
N ASP A 23 1.97 8.79 4.70
CA ASP A 23 1.27 7.50 4.57
C ASP A 23 -0.14 7.55 3.96
N ASP A 24 -0.72 8.74 3.77
CA ASP A 24 -2.07 8.87 3.24
C ASP A 24 -2.19 9.86 2.07
N ILE A 25 -1.74 11.11 2.24
CA ILE A 25 -1.91 12.18 1.24
C ILE A 25 -0.57 12.60 0.63
N ALA A 26 -0.56 12.77 -0.70
CA ALA A 26 0.54 13.39 -1.43
C ALA A 26 0.03 14.55 -2.30
N TRP A 27 0.68 15.71 -2.21
CA TRP A 27 0.49 16.80 -3.16
C TRP A 27 1.62 16.78 -4.17
N LEU A 28 1.26 16.71 -5.45
CA LEU A 28 2.19 16.49 -6.56
C LEU A 28 2.27 17.73 -7.45
N ARG A 29 3.48 18.13 -7.83
CA ARG A 29 3.71 19.21 -8.79
C ARG A 29 5.02 19.02 -9.54
N PHE A 30 5.03 19.28 -10.85
CA PHE A 30 6.28 19.36 -11.60
C PHE A 30 7.05 20.62 -11.24
N ASP A 31 8.34 20.47 -10.93
CA ASP A 31 9.27 21.59 -10.77
C ASP A 31 9.71 22.17 -12.12
N ASP A 32 10.52 23.24 -12.08
CA ASP A 32 11.03 23.92 -13.28
C ASP A 32 11.96 23.04 -14.13
N ASN A 33 12.50 21.96 -13.55
CA ASN A 33 13.32 20.95 -14.24
C ASN A 33 12.47 19.78 -14.77
N GLY A 34 11.14 19.87 -14.63
CA GLY A 34 10.18 18.86 -15.06
C GLY A 34 10.17 17.60 -14.20
N THR A 35 10.79 17.60 -13.02
CA THR A 35 10.71 16.49 -12.06
C THR A 35 9.39 16.57 -11.29
N LEU A 36 8.66 15.47 -11.18
CA LEU A 36 7.47 15.43 -10.33
C LEU A 36 7.91 15.43 -8.86
N ARG A 37 7.56 16.47 -8.11
CA ARG A 37 7.82 16.62 -6.68
C ARG A 37 6.59 16.26 -5.87
N ALA A 38 6.80 15.63 -4.72
CA ALA A 38 5.77 15.31 -3.75
C ALA A 38 6.07 15.95 -2.39
N ILE A 39 5.03 16.51 -1.76
CA ILE A 39 5.04 16.81 -0.33
C ILE A 39 3.94 16.02 0.36
N ASN A 40 4.16 15.70 1.64
CA ASN A 40 3.12 15.27 2.55
C ASN A 40 2.52 16.53 3.23
N PRO A 41 1.22 16.84 3.04
CA PRO A 41 0.60 17.99 3.69
C PRO A 41 0.21 17.73 5.16
N GLU A 42 0.40 16.52 5.68
CA GLU A 42 0.01 16.09 7.02
C GLU A 42 1.19 16.13 8.01
N ASN A 43 0.89 16.27 9.30
CA ASN A 43 1.90 16.32 10.39
C ASN A 43 1.82 15.08 11.32
N GLY A 44 1.17 14.02 10.87
CA GLY A 44 0.91 12.84 11.68
C GLY A 44 0.32 11.71 10.87
N PHE A 45 0.17 10.58 11.55
CA PHE A 45 -0.41 9.37 10.98
C PHE A 45 -1.72 9.09 11.68
N PHE A 46 -2.79 8.91 10.90
CA PHE A 46 -4.08 8.44 11.38
C PHE A 46 -4.30 6.98 11.00
N GLY A 47 -3.43 6.09 11.47
CA GLY A 47 -3.36 4.70 11.03
C GLY A 47 -4.43 3.79 11.66
N VAL A 48 -4.82 2.74 10.93
CA VAL A 48 -5.69 1.67 11.42
C VAL A 48 -4.94 0.85 12.48
N ALA A 49 -5.49 0.76 13.69
CA ALA A 49 -4.85 0.05 14.79
C ALA A 49 -4.92 -1.49 14.65
N PRO A 50 -6.09 -2.11 14.35
CA PRO A 50 -6.18 -3.57 14.25
C PRO A 50 -5.26 -4.15 13.18
N GLY A 51 -4.49 -5.17 13.56
CA GLY A 51 -3.49 -5.82 12.70
C GLY A 51 -2.11 -5.17 12.73
N THR A 52 -1.93 -4.03 13.42
CA THR A 52 -0.62 -3.45 13.70
C THR A 52 0.07 -4.24 14.82
N SER A 53 1.27 -4.75 14.56
CA SER A 53 2.10 -5.49 15.51
C SER A 53 3.58 -5.25 15.20
N MET A 54 4.48 -5.78 16.05
CA MET A 54 5.92 -5.76 15.77
C MET A 54 6.28 -6.57 14.52
N ASP A 55 5.46 -7.55 14.13
CA ASP A 55 5.68 -8.35 12.93
C ASP A 55 5.18 -7.64 11.67
N SER A 56 4.07 -6.89 11.76
CA SER A 56 3.41 -6.28 10.59
C SER A 56 3.85 -4.85 10.32
N ASN A 57 4.09 -4.05 11.37
CA ASN A 57 4.56 -2.68 11.28
C ASN A 57 5.28 -2.25 12.57
N PRO A 58 6.53 -2.68 12.76
CA PRO A 58 7.32 -2.31 13.95
C PRO A 58 7.60 -0.80 14.04
N MET A 59 7.57 -0.08 12.92
CA MET A 59 7.78 1.37 12.89
C MET A 59 6.56 2.11 13.43
N ALA A 60 5.35 1.69 13.06
CA ALA A 60 4.12 2.19 13.67
C ALA A 60 4.09 1.88 15.17
N MET A 61 4.43 0.64 15.58
CA MET A 61 4.48 0.26 16.99
C MET A 61 5.41 1.16 17.82
N ARG A 62 6.58 1.54 17.29
CA ARG A 62 7.49 2.49 17.94
C ARG A 62 6.95 3.93 17.94
N SER A 63 6.26 4.33 16.87
CA SER A 63 5.71 5.67 16.71
C SER A 63 4.61 6.00 17.73
N VAL A 64 3.79 5.00 18.08
CA VAL A 64 2.59 5.18 18.91
C VAL A 64 2.86 5.18 20.42
N GLN A 65 4.11 4.97 20.86
CA GLN A 65 4.45 4.80 22.28
C GLN A 65 4.38 6.09 23.10
N LYS A 66 4.32 7.25 22.46
CA LYS A 66 4.31 8.56 23.13
C LYS A 66 3.45 9.55 22.38
N ASN A 67 2.80 10.47 23.09
CA ASN A 67 2.02 11.57 22.53
C ASN A 67 1.00 11.12 21.46
N THR A 68 0.38 9.96 21.66
CA THR A 68 -0.52 9.34 20.69
C THR A 68 -1.91 9.25 21.27
N LEU A 69 -2.91 9.64 20.48
CA LEU A 69 -4.32 9.45 20.80
C LEU A 69 -4.80 8.15 20.16
N PHE A 70 -5.35 7.24 20.95
CA PHE A 70 -6.03 6.06 20.43
C PHE A 70 -7.55 6.27 20.46
N THR A 71 -8.27 5.75 19.47
CA THR A 71 -9.72 5.85 19.38
C THR A 71 -10.33 4.47 19.09
N ASN A 72 -11.27 4.05 19.94
CA ASN A 72 -12.01 2.78 19.85
C ASN A 72 -11.15 1.51 19.89
N VAL A 73 -10.00 1.55 20.57
CA VAL A 73 -9.20 0.36 20.91
C VAL A 73 -9.62 -0.20 22.28
N ALA A 74 -9.13 -1.39 22.62
CA ALA A 74 -9.31 -1.96 23.94
C ALA A 74 -8.35 -1.34 24.97
N LEU A 75 -8.75 -1.34 26.24
CA LEU A 75 -7.94 -0.88 27.36
C LEU A 75 -7.49 -2.07 28.22
N THR A 76 -6.21 -2.09 28.59
CA THR A 76 -5.63 -3.03 29.57
C THR A 76 -5.63 -2.37 30.96
N ASN A 77 -5.68 -3.16 32.03
CA ASN A 77 -5.69 -2.62 33.41
C ASN A 77 -4.41 -1.87 33.77
N ASP A 78 -3.24 -2.40 33.37
CA ASP A 78 -1.94 -1.94 33.86
C ASP A 78 -1.03 -1.34 32.77
N GLY A 79 -1.45 -1.33 31.50
CA GLY A 79 -0.58 -1.00 30.37
C GLY A 79 0.50 -2.06 30.13
N GLY A 80 0.41 -2.85 29.06
CA GLY A 80 1.37 -3.94 28.81
C GLY A 80 0.91 -4.94 27.75
N GLU A 81 1.55 -6.12 27.72
CA GLU A 81 1.12 -7.26 26.88
C GLU A 81 -0.34 -7.62 27.17
N ALA A 82 -1.08 -8.02 26.13
CA ALA A 82 -2.53 -8.19 26.19
C ALA A 82 -2.95 -9.20 27.28
N PRO A 83 -3.50 -8.75 28.42
CA PRO A 83 -3.98 -9.65 29.48
C PRO A 83 -5.21 -10.44 29.03
N SER A 84 -5.56 -11.48 29.80
CA SER A 84 -6.77 -12.30 29.59
C SER A 84 -8.08 -11.53 29.79
N ASN A 85 -8.03 -10.37 30.47
CA ASN A 85 -9.18 -9.50 30.73
C ASN A 85 -8.89 -8.08 30.25
N LEU A 86 -9.75 -7.54 29.39
CA LEU A 86 -9.69 -6.19 28.84
C LEU A 86 -11.01 -5.46 29.05
N ILE A 87 -11.00 -4.14 28.82
CA ILE A 87 -12.22 -3.38 28.54
C ILE A 87 -12.27 -3.15 27.03
N ASP A 88 -13.32 -3.62 26.37
CA ASP A 88 -13.50 -3.40 24.93
C ASP A 88 -13.82 -1.93 24.59
N TRP A 89 -13.79 -1.60 23.31
CA TRP A 89 -14.06 -0.26 22.81
C TRP A 89 -15.48 0.28 23.12
N LYS A 90 -16.39 -0.56 23.62
CA LYS A 90 -17.73 -0.18 24.08
C LYS A 90 -17.80 0.01 25.60
N GLY A 91 -16.69 -0.14 26.31
CA GLY A 91 -16.63 -0.04 27.77
C GLY A 91 -17.10 -1.30 28.49
N GLN A 92 -17.12 -2.47 27.83
CA GLN A 92 -17.56 -3.74 28.42
C GLN A 92 -16.36 -4.64 28.75
N ASP A 93 -16.47 -5.45 29.80
CA ASP A 93 -15.51 -6.50 30.07
C ASP A 93 -15.39 -7.44 28.87
N TRP A 94 -14.15 -7.76 28.52
CA TRP A 94 -13.80 -8.56 27.37
C TRP A 94 -12.77 -9.63 27.73
N THR A 95 -13.00 -10.84 27.23
CA THR A 95 -12.09 -11.98 27.35
C THR A 95 -11.91 -12.66 25.99
N PRO A 96 -10.75 -13.32 25.75
CA PRO A 96 -10.57 -14.14 24.57
C PRO A 96 -11.71 -15.16 24.44
N GLY A 97 -12.38 -15.16 23.29
CA GLY A 97 -13.47 -16.10 22.99
C GLY A 97 -14.88 -15.61 23.37
N CYS A 98 -15.07 -14.40 23.90
CA CYS A 98 -16.40 -13.87 24.23
C CYS A 98 -17.30 -13.53 23.01
N GLY A 99 -16.87 -13.89 21.78
CA GLY A 99 -17.64 -13.72 20.55
C GLY A 99 -17.70 -12.29 19.98
N ARG A 100 -16.96 -11.34 20.56
CA ARG A 100 -16.91 -9.92 20.13
C ARG A 100 -15.46 -9.47 19.91
N PRO A 101 -15.16 -8.54 19.00
CA PRO A 101 -13.82 -7.97 18.89
C PRO A 101 -13.57 -6.96 20.03
N ALA A 102 -12.36 -6.98 20.60
CA ALA A 102 -11.97 -6.06 21.68
C ALA A 102 -11.86 -4.60 21.19
N ALA A 103 -11.39 -4.40 19.95
CA ALA A 103 -11.28 -3.09 19.30
C ALA A 103 -12.24 -2.99 18.10
N HIS A 104 -12.68 -1.78 17.77
CA HIS A 104 -13.47 -1.58 16.55
C HIS A 104 -12.61 -1.92 15.31
N PRO A 105 -13.13 -2.57 14.25
CA PRO A 105 -12.35 -2.94 13.07
C PRO A 105 -11.67 -1.76 12.33
N ASN A 106 -12.21 -0.54 12.50
CA ASN A 106 -11.64 0.72 12.00
C ASN A 106 -11.17 1.63 13.14
N SER A 107 -10.79 1.07 14.30
CA SER A 107 -10.13 1.83 15.37
C SER A 107 -8.79 2.38 14.91
N ARG A 108 -8.36 3.48 15.51
CA ARG A 108 -7.25 4.30 15.00
C ARG A 108 -6.26 4.67 16.09
N PHE A 109 -5.02 4.86 15.67
CA PHE A 109 -4.06 5.68 16.39
C PHE A 109 -3.86 7.00 15.64
N CYS A 110 -3.65 8.09 16.36
CA CYS A 110 -3.28 9.40 15.85
C CYS A 110 -1.95 9.78 16.50
N ALA A 111 -0.85 9.63 15.76
CA ALA A 111 0.51 9.80 16.25
C ALA A 111 1.26 10.88 15.45
N PRO A 112 2.08 11.74 16.09
CA PRO A 112 2.93 12.71 15.39
C PRO A 112 3.91 12.03 14.42
N ALA A 113 4.08 12.57 13.22
CA ALA A 113 4.92 11.96 12.19
C ALA A 113 6.39 11.85 12.62
N ARG A 114 6.89 12.89 13.32
CA ARG A 114 8.21 12.96 13.94
C ARG A 114 8.54 11.84 14.95
N ASN A 115 7.55 11.07 15.41
CA ASN A 115 7.81 9.93 16.27
C ASN A 115 8.20 8.68 15.47
N CYS A 116 8.01 8.67 14.15
CA CYS A 116 8.42 7.56 13.30
C CYS A 116 9.95 7.46 13.29
N PRO A 117 10.50 6.29 13.68
CA PRO A 117 11.95 6.10 13.75
C PRO A 117 12.63 6.12 12.38
N ILE A 118 11.86 6.03 11.30
CA ILE A 118 12.33 6.11 9.92
C ILE A 118 11.66 7.26 9.16
N VAL A 119 11.23 8.32 9.86
CA VAL A 119 10.77 9.53 9.15
C VAL A 119 11.89 10.04 8.23
N ASP A 120 11.54 10.36 7.00
CA ASP A 120 12.51 10.85 6.02
C ASP A 120 13.05 12.22 6.47
N PRO A 121 14.37 12.51 6.36
CA PRO A 121 14.90 13.82 6.72
C PRO A 121 14.27 14.97 5.92
N ASP A 122 13.80 14.72 4.71
CA ASP A 122 13.18 15.69 3.81
C ASP A 122 11.63 15.66 3.87
N TRP A 123 11.03 14.98 4.86
CA TRP A 123 9.57 14.86 4.95
C TRP A 123 8.81 16.20 5.07
N GLU A 124 9.48 17.22 5.63
CA GLU A 124 9.01 18.61 5.76
C GLU A 124 9.67 19.56 4.75
N SER A 125 10.43 19.04 3.79
CA SER A 125 11.11 19.88 2.79
C SER A 125 10.09 20.65 1.94
N PRO A 126 10.20 22.00 1.85
CA PRO A 126 9.27 22.79 1.05
C PRO A 126 9.38 22.53 -0.46
N ASP A 127 10.53 22.02 -0.91
CA ASP A 127 10.78 21.67 -2.31
C ASP A 127 10.18 20.30 -2.68
N GLY A 128 9.85 19.49 -1.67
CA GLY A 128 9.37 18.13 -1.81
C GLY A 128 10.41 17.15 -2.35
N VAL A 129 10.05 15.87 -2.33
CA VAL A 129 10.91 14.77 -2.79
C VAL A 129 10.60 14.41 -4.25
N PRO A 130 11.60 14.03 -5.05
CA PRO A 130 11.38 13.59 -6.43
C PRO A 130 10.63 12.24 -6.45
N VAL A 131 9.64 12.12 -7.34
CA VAL A 131 8.86 10.89 -7.53
C VAL A 131 9.30 10.21 -8.83
N GLU A 132 9.84 9.00 -8.71
CA GLU A 132 10.30 8.20 -9.86
C GLU A 132 9.38 7.02 -10.18
N ALA A 133 8.52 6.62 -9.24
CA ALA A 133 7.49 5.61 -9.46
C ALA A 133 6.18 5.92 -8.73
N ILE A 134 5.06 5.52 -9.34
CA ILE A 134 3.72 5.57 -8.76
C ILE A 134 3.17 4.15 -8.75
N LEU A 135 2.69 3.69 -7.59
CA LEU A 135 2.14 2.35 -7.41
C LEU A 135 0.64 2.45 -7.13
N PHE A 136 -0.17 1.86 -8.00
CA PHE A 136 -1.57 1.55 -7.71
C PHE A 136 -1.69 0.16 -7.09
N GLY A 137 -2.71 -0.07 -6.28
CA GLY A 137 -2.92 -1.39 -5.71
C GLY A 137 -4.21 -1.53 -4.92
N GLY A 138 -4.73 -2.75 -4.87
CA GLY A 138 -6.00 -3.07 -4.24
C GLY A 138 -6.00 -4.51 -3.72
N ARG A 139 -7.01 -4.86 -2.92
CA ARG A 139 -7.20 -6.24 -2.47
C ARG A 139 -7.87 -7.05 -3.59
N ARG A 140 -7.10 -7.89 -4.28
CA ARG A 140 -7.60 -8.76 -5.35
C ARG A 140 -7.26 -10.23 -5.01
N PRO A 141 -8.24 -11.05 -4.62
CA PRO A 141 -7.96 -12.44 -4.23
C PRO A 141 -7.55 -13.31 -5.43
N GLU A 142 -7.94 -12.94 -6.65
CA GLU A 142 -7.74 -13.74 -7.86
C GLU A 142 -7.26 -12.88 -9.03
N GLY A 143 -6.52 -13.52 -9.94
CA GLY A 143 -6.24 -13.11 -11.31
C GLY A 143 -5.26 -11.96 -11.53
N VAL A 144 -5.20 -10.97 -10.63
CA VAL A 144 -4.23 -9.87 -10.69
C VAL A 144 -2.88 -10.30 -10.09
N PRO A 145 -1.77 -10.30 -10.86
CA PRO A 145 -0.43 -10.64 -10.39
C PRO A 145 0.12 -9.75 -9.28
N LEU A 146 1.20 -10.20 -8.63
CA LEU A 146 1.88 -9.48 -7.54
C LEU A 146 2.29 -8.05 -7.93
N VAL A 147 2.87 -7.89 -9.12
CA VAL A 147 3.29 -6.59 -9.65
C VAL A 147 3.23 -6.58 -11.18
N ILE A 148 2.80 -5.45 -11.74
CA ILE A 148 2.75 -5.14 -13.16
C ILE A 148 3.31 -3.73 -13.34
N GLU A 149 4.20 -3.52 -14.29
CA GLU A 149 4.59 -2.20 -14.79
C GLU A 149 3.74 -1.85 -16.02
N SER A 150 3.25 -0.62 -16.10
CA SER A 150 2.55 -0.13 -17.29
C SER A 150 3.50 0.05 -18.47
N PHE A 151 3.09 -0.32 -19.68
CA PHE A 151 3.83 -0.02 -20.93
C PHE A 151 4.21 1.45 -21.12
N ASP A 152 3.31 2.35 -20.77
CA ASP A 152 3.50 3.79 -20.90
C ASP A 152 2.58 4.54 -19.92
N TRP A 153 2.69 5.87 -19.91
CA TRP A 153 1.88 6.72 -19.04
C TRP A 153 0.37 6.58 -19.26
N LYS A 154 -0.09 6.48 -20.51
CA LYS A 154 -1.52 6.40 -20.83
C LYS A 154 -2.08 5.07 -20.34
N HIS A 155 -1.33 3.98 -20.52
CA HIS A 155 -1.66 2.68 -19.97
C HIS A 155 -1.64 2.70 -18.43
N GLY A 156 -0.66 3.37 -17.80
CA GLY A 156 -0.62 3.52 -16.34
C GLY A 156 -1.81 4.30 -15.77
N VAL A 157 -2.23 5.38 -16.45
CA VAL A 157 -3.46 6.12 -16.11
C VAL A 157 -4.70 5.23 -16.25
N PHE A 158 -4.76 4.39 -17.29
CA PHE A 158 -5.82 3.39 -17.44
C PHE A 158 -5.82 2.37 -16.30
N LEU A 159 -4.66 1.82 -15.90
CA LEU A 159 -4.57 0.89 -14.76
C LEU A 159 -5.07 1.56 -13.47
N GLY A 160 -4.68 2.81 -13.23
CA GLY A 160 -5.21 3.60 -12.11
C GLY A 160 -6.73 3.77 -12.17
N ALA A 161 -7.29 4.05 -13.35
CA ALA A 161 -8.73 4.20 -13.56
C ALA A 161 -9.51 2.88 -13.39
N ALA A 162 -8.90 1.77 -13.79
CA ALA A 162 -9.49 0.44 -13.74
C ALA A 162 -9.37 -0.22 -12.36
N LEU A 163 -8.69 0.42 -11.39
CA LEU A 163 -8.41 -0.15 -10.08
C LEU A 163 -9.71 -0.64 -9.39
N LYS A 164 -9.69 -1.91 -8.97
CA LYS A 164 -10.72 -2.53 -8.13
C LYS A 164 -10.10 -3.06 -6.84
N SER A 165 -10.88 -3.11 -5.77
CA SER A 165 -10.45 -3.68 -4.48
C SER A 165 -11.65 -4.29 -3.75
N GLU A 166 -11.42 -5.35 -2.97
CA GLU A 166 -12.39 -5.79 -1.96
C GLU A 166 -12.72 -4.64 -1.00
N SER A 167 -14.01 -4.50 -0.66
CA SER A 167 -14.50 -3.56 0.35
C SER A 167 -13.84 -3.77 1.70
N THR A 168 -13.53 -2.67 2.40
CA THR A 168 -12.93 -2.69 3.73
C THR A 168 -13.85 -2.01 4.74
N ALA A 169 -13.61 -2.26 6.03
CA ALA A 169 -14.36 -1.65 7.13
C ALA A 169 -14.11 -0.13 7.31
N ALA A 170 -13.34 0.49 6.42
CA ALA A 170 -13.07 1.93 6.46
C ALA A 170 -14.27 2.79 6.05
N ALA A 171 -15.26 2.21 5.36
CA ALA A 171 -16.50 2.87 4.93
C ALA A 171 -17.73 1.99 5.23
N GLU A 172 -18.93 2.45 4.88
CA GLU A 172 -20.21 1.81 5.20
C GLU A 172 -20.47 0.47 4.49
N HIS A 173 -19.61 0.08 3.54
CA HIS A 173 -19.80 -1.13 2.74
C HIS A 173 -19.55 -2.40 3.57
N LYS A 174 -20.59 -3.23 3.70
CA LYS A 174 -20.51 -4.55 4.35
C LYS A 174 -20.13 -5.63 3.33
N GLY A 175 -19.25 -6.55 3.71
CA GLY A 175 -18.88 -7.73 2.93
C GLY A 175 -17.51 -7.66 2.26
N LYS A 176 -17.21 -8.64 1.39
CA LYS A 176 -15.99 -8.75 0.58
C LYS A 176 -16.31 -8.55 -0.92
N ALA A 177 -17.15 -7.56 -1.23
CA ALA A 177 -17.49 -7.27 -2.61
C ALA A 177 -16.30 -6.58 -3.30
N ILE A 178 -15.99 -6.97 -4.53
CA ILE A 178 -15.03 -6.26 -5.37
C ILE A 178 -15.71 -4.99 -5.87
N MET A 179 -15.09 -3.84 -5.63
CA MET A 179 -15.60 -2.56 -6.10
C MET A 179 -14.53 -1.80 -6.87
N HIS A 180 -14.95 -1.03 -7.87
CA HIS A 180 -14.08 -0.03 -8.47
C HIS A 180 -13.69 1.01 -7.42
N ASP A 181 -12.41 1.39 -7.42
CA ASP A 181 -11.84 2.45 -6.61
C ASP A 181 -10.74 3.16 -7.41
N PRO A 182 -11.11 3.86 -8.51
CA PRO A 182 -10.14 4.48 -9.42
C PRO A 182 -9.18 5.38 -8.67
N PHE A 183 -7.87 5.17 -8.86
CA PHE A 183 -6.77 5.88 -8.21
C PHE A 183 -6.80 5.83 -6.67
N SER A 184 -7.61 4.94 -6.07
CA SER A 184 -7.96 4.99 -4.64
C SER A 184 -8.63 6.30 -4.20
N MET A 185 -9.29 6.97 -5.14
CA MET A 185 -9.87 8.30 -4.99
C MET A 185 -11.40 8.30 -5.08
N ARG A 186 -12.06 7.14 -5.17
CA ARG A 186 -13.53 7.07 -5.31
C ARG A 186 -14.29 7.93 -4.30
N PRO A 187 -14.00 7.91 -2.99
CA PRO A 187 -14.72 8.73 -2.03
C PRO A 187 -14.18 10.16 -1.90
N PHE A 188 -13.16 10.55 -2.69
CA PHE A 188 -12.36 11.76 -2.47
C PHE A 188 -12.27 12.69 -3.69
N PHE A 189 -12.93 12.37 -4.81
CA PHE A 189 -12.94 13.26 -5.96
C PHE A 189 -13.62 14.58 -5.63
N GLY A 190 -12.86 15.68 -5.66
CA GLY A 190 -13.38 17.04 -5.50
C GLY A 190 -14.05 17.64 -6.75
N TYR A 191 -13.99 16.93 -7.89
CA TYR A 191 -14.59 17.34 -9.17
C TYR A 191 -14.86 16.12 -10.05
N ASN A 192 -15.34 16.34 -11.29
CA ASN A 192 -15.72 15.27 -12.22
C ASN A 192 -14.54 14.30 -12.51
N PHE A 193 -14.76 13.00 -12.30
CA PHE A 193 -13.76 11.95 -12.52
C PHE A 193 -13.22 11.90 -13.97
N GLY A 194 -14.06 12.11 -14.98
CA GLY A 194 -13.59 12.16 -16.37
C GLY A 194 -12.65 13.32 -16.63
N HIS A 195 -12.86 14.47 -15.99
CA HIS A 195 -11.92 15.59 -16.02
C HIS A 195 -10.64 15.29 -15.23
N TYR A 196 -10.76 14.53 -14.13
CA TYR A 196 -9.60 14.06 -13.37
C TYR A 196 -8.70 13.16 -14.22
N LEU A 197 -9.27 12.21 -14.98
CA LEU A 197 -8.52 11.40 -15.94
C LEU A 197 -7.85 12.26 -17.01
N LYS A 198 -8.58 13.22 -17.60
CA LYS A 198 -8.01 14.16 -18.57
C LYS A 198 -6.83 14.96 -17.98
N HIS A 199 -6.92 15.34 -16.70
CA HIS A 199 -5.83 16.03 -16.01
C HIS A 199 -4.58 15.15 -15.92
N TRP A 200 -4.71 13.89 -15.50
CA TRP A 200 -3.60 12.94 -15.46
C TRP A 200 -3.01 12.67 -16.84
N LEU A 201 -3.85 12.49 -17.86
CA LEU A 201 -3.41 12.30 -19.24
C LEU A 201 -2.64 13.52 -19.77
N SER A 202 -3.04 14.74 -19.38
CA SER A 202 -2.37 15.97 -19.81
C SER A 202 -0.90 16.06 -19.39
N PHE A 203 -0.46 15.27 -18.42
CA PHE A 203 0.96 15.23 -18.03
C PHE A 203 1.84 14.65 -19.14
N TYR A 204 1.30 13.75 -19.98
CA TYR A 204 2.02 13.19 -21.11
C TYR A 204 2.37 14.23 -22.18
N ASP A 205 1.52 15.23 -22.35
CA ASP A 205 1.67 16.25 -23.39
C ASP A 205 2.53 17.45 -22.91
N LYS A 206 2.93 17.48 -21.64
CA LYS A 206 3.73 18.58 -21.10
C LYS A 206 5.19 18.43 -21.54
N PRO A 207 5.79 19.47 -22.15
CA PRO A 207 7.19 19.41 -22.56
C PRO A 207 8.10 19.32 -21.33
N ASN A 208 9.22 18.63 -21.50
CA ASN A 208 10.29 18.49 -20.50
C ASN A 208 9.89 17.81 -19.18
N THR A 209 8.73 17.17 -19.07
CA THR A 209 8.36 16.42 -17.85
C THR A 209 9.00 15.04 -17.80
N LYS A 210 9.60 14.72 -16.65
CA LYS A 210 10.08 13.38 -16.31
C LYS A 210 8.94 12.64 -15.62
N LEU A 211 8.22 11.82 -16.39
CA LEU A 211 7.11 11.06 -15.87
C LEU A 211 7.62 9.87 -15.04
N PRO A 212 7.12 9.67 -13.82
CA PRO A 212 7.43 8.47 -13.07
C PRO A 212 6.87 7.23 -13.76
N ARG A 213 7.51 6.09 -13.56
CA ARG A 213 6.98 4.80 -14.01
C ARG A 213 5.76 4.42 -13.19
N ILE A 214 4.73 3.88 -13.82
CA ILE A 214 3.51 3.45 -13.13
C ILE A 214 3.53 1.93 -12.98
N PHE A 215 3.20 1.47 -11.78
CA PHE A 215 3.06 0.07 -11.44
C PHE A 215 1.70 -0.21 -10.81
N MET A 216 1.21 -1.43 -10.96
CA MET A 216 0.07 -1.96 -10.21
C MET A 216 0.52 -3.16 -9.40
N VAL A 217 0.26 -3.16 -8.09
CA VAL A 217 0.64 -4.23 -7.15
C VAL A 217 -0.58 -4.90 -6.53
N ASN A 218 -0.43 -6.18 -6.19
CA ASN A 218 -1.43 -6.96 -5.46
C ASN A 218 -0.79 -7.86 -4.40
N TRP A 219 -0.82 -7.40 -3.15
CA TRP A 219 -0.33 -8.17 -1.99
C TRP A 219 -1.29 -9.27 -1.53
N PHE A 220 -2.49 -9.34 -2.11
CA PHE A 220 -3.64 -10.04 -1.52
C PHE A 220 -4.16 -11.21 -2.34
N ARG A 221 -3.41 -11.61 -3.38
CA ARG A 221 -3.73 -12.79 -4.17
C ARG A 221 -3.73 -14.04 -3.28
N LYS A 222 -4.74 -14.88 -3.44
CA LYS A 222 -4.92 -16.11 -2.67
C LYS A 222 -4.65 -17.33 -3.52
N SER A 223 -4.15 -18.38 -2.89
CA SER A 223 -3.96 -19.67 -3.55
C SER A 223 -5.31 -20.34 -3.73
N SER A 224 -5.55 -20.83 -4.94
CA SER A 224 -6.68 -21.69 -5.28
C SER A 224 -6.65 -23.02 -4.53
N GLN A 225 -5.48 -23.47 -4.07
CA GLN A 225 -5.32 -24.76 -3.40
C GLN A 225 -5.73 -24.73 -1.93
N ASN A 226 -5.34 -23.69 -1.19
CA ASN A 226 -5.52 -23.62 0.27
C ASN A 226 -6.24 -22.37 0.78
N GLY A 227 -6.56 -21.39 -0.10
CA GLY A 227 -7.24 -20.15 0.25
C GLY A 227 -6.40 -19.15 1.07
N GLY A 228 -5.15 -19.49 1.39
CA GLY A 228 -4.16 -18.62 2.03
C GLY A 228 -3.58 -17.60 1.04
N PHE A 229 -2.87 -16.59 1.55
CA PHE A 229 -2.19 -15.61 0.70
C PHE A 229 -0.98 -16.26 0.01
N LEU A 230 -0.82 -15.99 -1.30
CA LEU A 230 0.33 -16.45 -2.07
C LEU A 230 1.61 -15.68 -1.73
N TRP A 231 1.46 -14.43 -1.30
CA TRP A 231 2.58 -13.56 -0.97
C TRP A 231 2.59 -13.24 0.53
N PRO A 232 3.74 -13.34 1.23
CA PRO A 232 3.82 -13.07 2.66
C PRO A 232 3.55 -11.61 3.04
N GLY A 233 3.79 -10.66 2.13
CA GLY A 233 3.49 -9.24 2.36
C GLY A 233 4.44 -8.55 3.35
N PHE A 234 3.96 -7.43 3.93
CA PHE A 234 4.67 -6.64 4.92
C PHE A 234 6.13 -6.34 4.53
N GLY A 235 7.10 -6.67 5.38
CA GLY A 235 8.52 -6.43 5.12
C GLY A 235 9.03 -7.09 3.84
N GLU A 236 8.44 -8.22 3.43
CA GLU A 236 8.84 -8.92 2.21
C GLU A 236 8.45 -8.17 0.93
N ASN A 237 7.53 -7.20 1.01
CA ASN A 237 7.21 -6.32 -0.12
C ASN A 237 8.43 -5.55 -0.62
N ILE A 238 9.49 -5.41 0.19
CA ILE A 238 10.77 -4.83 -0.27
C ILE A 238 11.34 -5.56 -1.48
N ARG A 239 11.08 -6.86 -1.66
CA ARG A 239 11.53 -7.64 -2.82
C ARG A 239 10.87 -7.16 -4.13
N VAL A 240 9.65 -6.67 -4.04
CA VAL A 240 8.93 -6.07 -5.18
C VAL A 240 9.39 -4.64 -5.40
N ILE A 241 9.65 -3.89 -4.32
CA ILE A 241 10.24 -2.55 -4.43
C ILE A 241 11.65 -2.61 -5.04
N ASP A 242 12.48 -3.59 -4.68
CA ASP A 242 13.77 -3.84 -5.34
C ASP A 242 13.61 -4.01 -6.85
N TRP A 243 12.67 -4.85 -7.28
CA TRP A 243 12.42 -5.03 -8.71
C TRP A 243 11.99 -3.73 -9.38
N ILE A 244 11.10 -2.95 -8.76
CA ILE A 244 10.67 -1.63 -9.24
C ILE A 244 11.88 -0.68 -9.38
N LEU A 245 12.75 -0.61 -8.37
CA LEU A 245 13.97 0.20 -8.41
C LEU A 245 14.89 -0.24 -9.55
N ARG A 246 15.12 -1.55 -9.71
CA ARG A 246 15.90 -2.07 -10.84
C ARG A 246 15.24 -1.82 -12.20
N ARG A 247 13.91 -1.75 -12.29
CA ARG A 247 13.21 -1.35 -13.52
C ARG A 247 13.44 0.13 -13.83
N ILE A 248 13.31 1.01 -12.84
CA ILE A 248 13.61 2.45 -12.97
C ILE A 248 15.05 2.66 -13.47
N ASP A 249 16.00 1.95 -12.88
CA ASP A 249 17.44 1.97 -13.23
C ASP A 249 17.78 1.24 -14.55
N ASN A 250 16.82 0.63 -15.24
CA ASN A 250 17.02 -0.22 -16.42
C ASN A 250 17.96 -1.44 -16.18
N LYS A 251 18.03 -1.94 -14.94
CA LYS A 251 18.80 -3.11 -14.51
C LYS A 251 18.00 -4.41 -14.48
N ALA A 252 16.68 -4.34 -14.62
CA ALA A 252 15.80 -5.49 -14.85
C ALA A 252 15.04 -5.28 -16.16
N GLN A 253 14.73 -6.35 -16.91
CA GLN A 253 14.01 -6.27 -18.19
C GLN A 253 12.51 -6.57 -18.07
N GLY A 254 12.14 -7.53 -17.20
CA GLY A 254 10.78 -8.08 -17.15
C GLY A 254 10.35 -8.82 -18.44
N VAL A 255 9.17 -9.43 -18.38
CA VAL A 255 8.48 -10.06 -19.53
C VAL A 255 7.28 -9.18 -19.91
N SER A 256 7.16 -8.87 -21.20
CA SER A 256 5.92 -8.26 -21.73
C SER A 256 4.77 -9.28 -21.72
N SER A 257 3.61 -8.87 -21.20
CA SER A 257 2.39 -9.68 -21.12
C SER A 257 1.20 -8.88 -21.62
N PRO A 258 0.00 -9.46 -21.85
CA PRO A 258 -1.17 -8.71 -22.30
C PRO A 258 -1.62 -7.54 -21.40
N ILE A 259 -1.18 -7.53 -20.13
CA ILE A 259 -1.63 -6.56 -19.11
C ILE A 259 -0.55 -5.57 -18.69
N GLY A 260 0.65 -5.64 -19.29
CA GLY A 260 1.83 -4.86 -18.88
C GLY A 260 3.09 -5.70 -18.81
N ILE A 261 4.12 -5.18 -18.17
CA ILE A 261 5.41 -5.86 -17.97
C ILE A 261 5.42 -6.47 -16.58
N ILE A 262 5.75 -7.76 -16.47
CA ILE A 262 5.85 -8.48 -15.19
C ILE A 262 7.30 -8.93 -14.95
N PRO A 263 7.70 -9.29 -13.71
CA PRO A 263 9.02 -9.86 -13.44
C PRO A 263 9.26 -11.17 -14.20
N ASN A 264 10.52 -11.42 -14.60
CA ASN A 264 10.98 -12.75 -15.01
C ASN A 264 11.09 -13.69 -13.79
N ASP A 265 11.19 -15.00 -13.98
CA ASP A 265 11.29 -16.01 -12.90
C ASP A 265 12.42 -15.74 -11.88
N LYS A 266 13.48 -15.06 -12.32
CA LYS A 266 14.67 -14.74 -11.49
C LYS A 266 14.70 -13.29 -11.02
N ASP A 267 13.71 -12.50 -11.40
CA ASP A 267 13.69 -11.07 -11.07
C ASP A 267 13.30 -10.83 -9.62
N ILE A 268 12.46 -11.65 -9.00
CA ILE A 268 12.11 -11.49 -7.59
C ILE A 268 13.06 -12.33 -6.74
N ASN A 269 13.78 -11.71 -5.81
CA ASN A 269 14.60 -12.43 -4.85
C ASN A 269 13.70 -13.19 -3.87
N LEU A 270 13.72 -14.52 -3.89
CA LEU A 270 12.94 -15.39 -2.99
C LEU A 270 13.78 -15.99 -1.85
N SER A 271 15.06 -15.61 -1.73
CA SER A 271 15.95 -16.14 -0.69
C SER A 271 15.40 -15.88 0.71
N GLY A 272 15.36 -16.93 1.53
CA GLY A 272 14.86 -16.88 2.91
C GLY A 272 13.34 -17.01 3.06
N LEU A 273 12.58 -17.07 1.95
CA LEU A 273 11.13 -17.28 2.01
C LEU A 273 10.79 -18.79 2.07
N GLN A 274 9.64 -19.10 2.68
CA GLN A 274 8.97 -20.36 2.41
C GLN A 274 8.63 -20.47 0.92
N PRO A 275 8.50 -21.68 0.35
CA PRO A 275 8.18 -21.85 -1.06
C PRO A 275 6.97 -21.01 -1.48
N VAL A 276 7.19 -20.10 -2.44
CA VAL A 276 6.16 -19.27 -3.05
C VAL A 276 5.82 -19.87 -4.41
N ASP A 277 4.54 -20.13 -4.66
CA ASP A 277 4.06 -20.56 -5.97
C ASP A 277 4.06 -19.36 -6.92
N MET A 278 5.20 -19.13 -7.58
CA MET A 278 5.40 -18.01 -8.50
C MET A 278 4.55 -18.15 -9.77
N ASP A 279 4.29 -19.38 -10.21
CA ASP A 279 3.46 -19.66 -11.38
C ASP A 279 2.02 -19.22 -11.10
N GLU A 280 1.46 -19.61 -9.96
CA GLU A 280 0.12 -19.16 -9.57
C GLU A 280 0.11 -17.65 -9.30
N LEU A 281 1.12 -17.11 -8.59
CA LEU A 281 1.22 -15.71 -8.21
C LEU A 281 1.27 -14.75 -9.41
N PHE A 282 1.94 -15.15 -10.49
CA PHE A 282 2.06 -14.36 -11.73
C PHE A 282 1.19 -14.86 -12.88
N SER A 283 0.36 -15.88 -12.67
CA SER A 283 -0.55 -16.36 -13.72
C SER A 283 -1.52 -15.26 -14.18
N ILE A 284 -1.79 -15.24 -15.48
CA ILE A 284 -2.67 -14.30 -16.18
C ILE A 284 -3.75 -15.13 -16.91
N PRO A 285 -4.77 -15.65 -16.21
CA PRO A 285 -5.76 -16.53 -16.82
C PRO A 285 -6.60 -15.77 -17.84
N LYS A 286 -6.66 -16.25 -19.09
CA LYS A 286 -7.38 -15.56 -20.18
C LYS A 286 -8.84 -15.27 -19.82
N GLN A 287 -9.55 -16.24 -19.26
CA GLN A 287 -10.97 -16.08 -18.93
C GLN A 287 -11.18 -14.98 -17.89
N PHE A 288 -10.36 -14.97 -16.82
CA PHE A 288 -10.41 -13.92 -15.80
C PHE A 288 -10.28 -12.53 -16.41
N TRP A 289 -9.30 -12.32 -17.30
CA TRP A 289 -9.06 -11.01 -17.92
C TRP A 289 -10.06 -10.63 -19.02
N MET A 290 -10.83 -11.59 -19.55
CA MET A 290 -11.97 -11.28 -20.42
C MET A 290 -13.20 -10.85 -19.63
N ASP A 291 -13.34 -11.34 -18.40
CA ASP A 291 -14.43 -10.98 -17.49
C ASP A 291 -14.16 -9.70 -16.69
N GLU A 292 -12.88 -9.31 -16.57
CA GLU A 292 -12.38 -8.15 -15.82
C GLU A 292 -12.68 -6.80 -16.47
#